data_AF-A0A2J8KFU6-F1
#
_entry.id   AF-A0A2J8KFU6-F1
#
_cell.length_a   1.000
_cell.length_b   1.000
_cell.length_c   1.000
_cell.angle_alpha   90.00
_cell.angle_beta   90.00
_cell.angle_gamma   90.00
#
_symmetry.space_group_name_H-M   'P 1'
#
loop_
_entity.id
_entity.type
_entity.pdbx_description
1 polymer ?
#
loop_
_entity_poly.entity_id
_entity_poly.type
_entity_poly.pdbx_seq_one_letter_code
_entity_poly.pdbx_strand_id
1 'polypeptide(L)'
;GRRGAAPLPARLLWLPRGLVRLSAAPAAATARRAGGADRGHAQQVYLALGLTQAEINEFFTGPAFLAWGRMGNLHTWDGPLPPSWHIKQLYLQHRVLDQMRSFGMTPVLPAFAGHVPEAVTRVFPQVNVTKMGSWGHFNCSYSCSFLLAPEDPIFPIIGSLFLRELIKE
;
A
#
# COMPACT_ATOMS: atom_id res chain seq x y z
N GLY A 1 -7.90 -51.66 36.67
CA GLY A 1 -8.94 -51.16 35.75
C GLY A 1 -8.85 -49.65 35.65
N ARG A 2 -8.69 -49.14 34.43
CA ARG A 2 -8.37 -47.75 34.08
C ARG A 2 -9.41 -46.75 34.62
N ARG A 3 -8.97 -45.70 35.33
CA ARG A 3 -9.71 -44.43 35.45
C ARG A 3 -8.95 -43.38 34.62
N GLY A 4 -9.55 -42.97 33.51
CA GLY A 4 -9.00 -41.95 32.62
C GLY A 4 -8.97 -40.60 33.34
N ALA A 5 -7.80 -39.96 33.31
CA ALA A 5 -7.59 -38.61 33.83
C ALA A 5 -8.29 -37.60 32.92
N ALA A 6 -9.08 -36.71 33.52
CA ALA A 6 -9.55 -35.49 32.89
C ALA A 6 -8.37 -34.53 32.65
N PRO A 7 -8.29 -33.81 31.52
CA PRO A 7 -7.25 -32.81 31.32
C PRO A 7 -7.58 -31.56 32.15
N LEU A 8 -6.67 -31.20 33.06
CA LEU A 8 -6.66 -29.91 33.75
C LEU A 8 -6.31 -28.76 32.77
N PRO A 9 -6.74 -27.53 33.05
CA PRO A 9 -6.75 -26.43 32.09
C PRO A 9 -5.33 -25.93 31.75
N ALA A 10 -5.17 -25.44 30.52
CA ALA A 10 -3.95 -24.83 30.02
C ALA A 10 -3.46 -23.72 30.96
N ARG A 11 -2.34 -23.96 31.63
CA ARG A 11 -1.59 -22.92 32.33
C ARG A 11 -0.99 -21.97 31.29
N LEU A 12 -1.38 -20.71 31.38
CA LEU A 12 -0.67 -19.57 30.78
C LEU A 12 0.79 -19.61 31.25
N LEU A 13 1.71 -19.92 30.35
CA LEU A 13 3.15 -19.77 30.55
C LEU A 13 3.59 -18.47 29.88
N TRP A 14 3.74 -17.43 30.70
CA TRP A 14 4.48 -16.22 30.35
C TRP A 14 5.95 -16.59 30.20
N LEU A 15 6.49 -16.53 28.97
CA LEU A 15 7.93 -16.57 28.73
C LEU A 15 8.44 -15.15 28.46
N PRO A 16 9.44 -14.66 29.21
CA PRO A 16 10.08 -13.39 28.90
C PRO A 16 11.08 -13.60 27.76
N ARG A 17 11.21 -12.59 26.89
CA ARG A 17 12.16 -12.46 25.76
C ARG A 17 11.67 -13.03 24.40
N GLY A 18 10.78 -12.27 23.76
CA GLY A 18 11.16 -11.47 22.58
C GLY A 18 11.69 -12.15 21.32
N LEU A 19 11.40 -13.45 21.08
CA LEU A 19 11.59 -14.07 19.77
C LEU A 19 10.26 -14.68 19.32
N VAL A 20 9.48 -13.91 18.55
CA VAL A 20 8.29 -14.42 17.88
C VAL A 20 8.78 -15.37 16.79
N ARG A 21 8.79 -16.66 17.09
CA ARG A 21 8.97 -17.73 16.10
C ARG A 21 7.67 -17.79 15.30
N LEU A 22 7.64 -17.20 14.10
CA LEU A 22 6.61 -17.51 13.11
C LEU A 22 6.76 -18.99 12.76
N SER A 23 5.87 -19.82 13.33
CA SER A 23 5.73 -21.21 12.94
C SER A 23 5.30 -21.23 11.47
N ALA A 24 6.23 -21.54 10.58
CA ALA A 24 5.95 -21.82 9.19
C ALA A 24 5.10 -23.09 9.09
N ALA A 25 3.81 -22.94 8.82
CA ALA A 25 3.01 -24.03 8.26
C ALA A 25 3.37 -24.17 6.78
N PRO A 26 3.71 -25.37 6.27
CA PRO A 26 3.93 -25.58 4.85
C PRO A 26 2.58 -25.81 4.20
N ALA A 27 1.92 -24.74 3.79
CA ALA A 27 0.99 -24.79 2.69
C ALA A 27 1.53 -23.83 1.64
N ALA A 28 1.76 -24.32 0.44
CA ALA A 28 2.12 -23.52 -0.72
C ALA A 28 0.92 -22.60 -1.08
N ALA A 29 0.68 -21.58 -0.26
CA ALA A 29 -0.28 -20.54 -0.55
C ALA A 29 0.32 -19.71 -1.68
N THR A 30 -0.22 -19.91 -2.89
CA THR A 30 0.13 -19.08 -4.04
C THR A 30 -0.27 -17.65 -3.72
N ALA A 31 0.72 -16.80 -3.46
CA ALA A 31 0.51 -15.40 -3.11
C ALA A 31 -0.11 -14.70 -4.32
N ARG A 32 -1.39 -14.27 -4.22
CA ARG A 32 -2.05 -13.49 -5.27
C ARG A 32 -2.09 -12.01 -4.87
N ARG A 33 -1.89 -11.14 -5.87
CA ARG A 33 -1.89 -9.69 -5.70
C ARG A 33 -3.34 -9.19 -5.62
N ALA A 34 -3.71 -8.56 -4.50
CA ALA A 34 -4.97 -7.84 -4.36
C ALA A 34 -4.72 -6.34 -4.64
N GLY A 35 -4.81 -5.92 -5.91
CA GLY A 35 -4.37 -4.59 -6.34
C GLY A 35 -5.47 -3.74 -6.96
N GLY A 36 -6.35 -3.13 -6.17
CA GLY A 36 -7.39 -2.21 -6.65
C GLY A 36 -7.50 -0.91 -5.86
N ALA A 37 -7.49 -1.00 -4.52
CA ALA A 37 -7.85 0.10 -3.62
C ALA A 37 -6.72 1.08 -3.25
N ASP A 38 -5.48 0.81 -3.67
CA ASP A 38 -4.25 1.57 -3.35
C ASP A 38 -4.41 3.10 -3.47
N ARG A 39 -5.03 3.58 -4.56
CA ARG A 39 -5.29 5.01 -4.79
C ARG A 39 -6.10 5.65 -3.66
N GLY A 40 -7.06 4.94 -3.09
CA GLY A 40 -7.92 5.45 -2.01
C GLY A 40 -7.13 5.74 -0.75
N HIS A 41 -6.34 4.76 -0.32
CA HIS A 41 -5.45 4.89 0.84
C HIS A 41 -4.43 6.01 0.61
N ALA A 42 -3.78 6.04 -0.56
CA ALA A 42 -2.85 7.10 -0.92
C ALA A 42 -3.51 8.50 -0.95
N GLN A 43 -4.74 8.61 -1.47
CA GLN A 43 -5.49 9.88 -1.46
C GLN A 43 -5.73 10.38 -0.03
N GLN A 44 -6.14 9.51 0.90
CA GLN A 44 -6.34 9.91 2.31
C GLN A 44 -5.03 10.38 2.95
N VAL A 45 -3.93 9.67 2.71
CA VAL A 45 -2.61 10.05 3.21
C VAL A 45 -2.20 11.43 2.67
N TYR A 46 -2.32 11.67 1.37
CA TYR A 46 -1.93 12.95 0.77
C TYR A 46 -2.80 14.12 1.21
N LEU A 47 -4.12 13.91 1.36
CA LEU A 47 -5.01 14.92 1.94
C LEU A 47 -4.60 15.26 3.38
N ALA A 48 -4.32 14.24 4.20
CA ALA A 48 -3.88 14.42 5.59
C ALA A 48 -2.53 15.14 5.70
N LEU A 49 -1.66 15.00 4.69
CA LEU A 49 -0.38 15.70 4.62
C LEU A 49 -0.51 17.15 4.12
N GLY A 50 -1.65 17.55 3.54
CA GLY A 50 -1.88 18.93 3.08
C GLY A 50 -1.79 19.14 1.56
N LEU A 51 -1.87 18.06 0.78
CA LEU A 51 -2.09 18.16 -0.66
C LEU A 51 -3.56 18.47 -0.94
N THR A 52 -3.80 19.23 -2.00
CA THR A 52 -5.14 19.55 -2.48
C THR A 52 -5.72 18.40 -3.29
N GLN A 53 -7.05 18.33 -3.37
CA GLN A 53 -7.71 17.31 -4.18
C GLN A 53 -7.33 17.41 -5.67
N ALA A 54 -7.07 18.61 -6.18
CA ALA A 54 -6.63 18.83 -7.56
C ALA A 54 -5.25 18.19 -7.83
N GLU A 55 -4.27 18.46 -6.96
CA GLU A 55 -2.92 17.88 -7.07
C GLU A 55 -2.94 16.35 -7.00
N ILE A 56 -3.80 15.78 -6.17
CA ILE A 56 -3.97 14.32 -6.07
C ILE A 56 -4.62 13.75 -7.32
N ASN A 57 -5.62 14.44 -7.89
CA ASN A 57 -6.29 14.01 -9.11
C ASN A 57 -5.35 14.04 -10.32
N GLU A 58 -4.46 15.02 -10.38
CA GLU A 58 -3.45 15.17 -11.43
C GLU A 58 -2.32 14.13 -11.31
N PHE A 59 -2.07 13.58 -10.12
CA PHE A 59 -1.00 12.60 -9.93
C PHE A 59 -1.33 11.21 -10.51
N PHE A 60 -2.55 10.71 -10.31
CA PHE A 60 -2.89 9.36 -10.72
C PHE A 60 -3.13 9.24 -12.23
N THR A 61 -2.69 8.13 -12.81
CA THR A 61 -2.97 7.79 -14.20
C THR A 61 -4.40 7.28 -14.38
N GLY A 62 -4.84 7.17 -15.64
CA GLY A 62 -6.06 6.51 -16.04
C GLY A 62 -6.09 5.03 -15.66
N PRO A 63 -7.29 4.41 -15.59
CA PRO A 63 -7.48 3.05 -15.11
C PRO A 63 -6.60 2.01 -15.80
N ALA A 64 -6.41 2.15 -17.11
CA ALA A 64 -5.65 1.23 -17.95
C ALA A 64 -4.13 1.28 -17.67
N PHE A 65 -3.64 2.35 -17.03
CA PHE A 65 -2.22 2.61 -16.85
C PHE A 65 -1.76 2.55 -15.38
N LEU A 66 -2.63 2.09 -14.47
CA LEU A 66 -2.34 2.08 -13.03
C LEU A 66 -1.19 1.16 -12.63
N ALA A 67 -0.88 0.13 -13.43
CA ALA A 67 0.27 -0.73 -13.15
C ALA A 67 1.57 0.08 -13.18
N TRP A 68 1.80 0.86 -14.24
CA TRP A 68 2.96 1.73 -14.40
C TRP A 68 2.91 2.95 -13.49
N GLY A 69 1.70 3.44 -13.16
CA GLY A 69 1.50 4.45 -12.13
C GLY A 69 2.05 4.05 -10.77
N ARG A 70 1.65 2.86 -10.29
CA ARG A 70 2.07 2.32 -8.98
C ARG A 70 3.56 2.00 -8.89
N MET A 71 4.21 1.71 -10.02
CA MET A 71 5.65 1.45 -10.09
C MET A 71 6.47 2.73 -10.26
N GLY A 72 5.84 3.91 -10.25
CA GLY A 72 6.53 5.20 -10.40
C GLY A 72 7.06 5.47 -11.81
N ASN A 73 6.63 4.68 -12.81
CA ASN A 73 7.04 4.88 -14.20
C ASN A 73 6.25 6.02 -14.86
N LEU A 74 4.95 6.09 -14.56
CA LEU A 74 4.04 7.08 -15.08
C LEU A 74 3.31 7.81 -13.94
N HIS A 75 2.85 9.00 -14.23
CA HIS A 75 1.85 9.74 -13.46
C HIS A 75 0.98 10.53 -14.43
N THR A 76 -0.19 11.00 -14.01
CA THR A 76 -1.08 11.92 -14.76
C THR A 76 -1.73 11.38 -16.03
N TRP A 77 -1.03 10.57 -16.83
CA TRP A 77 -1.45 10.08 -18.13
C TRP A 77 -2.84 9.43 -18.10
N ASP A 78 -3.74 9.92 -18.95
CA ASP A 78 -5.13 9.42 -19.09
C ASP A 78 -5.99 9.54 -17.81
N GLY A 79 -5.57 10.37 -16.85
CA GLY A 79 -6.36 10.75 -15.68
C GLY A 79 -7.26 11.98 -15.93
N PRO A 80 -8.02 12.46 -14.92
CA PRO A 80 -8.11 11.92 -13.56
C PRO A 80 -9.11 10.76 -13.43
N LEU A 81 -8.95 9.97 -12.38
CA LEU A 81 -9.91 8.90 -12.06
C LEU A 81 -11.22 9.49 -11.49
N PRO A 82 -12.40 9.08 -12.00
CA PRO A 82 -13.67 9.55 -11.46
C PRO A 82 -13.90 9.03 -10.04
N PRO A 83 -14.60 9.76 -9.16
CA PRO A 83 -14.87 9.32 -7.79
C PRO A 83 -15.52 7.93 -7.69
N SER A 84 -16.38 7.58 -8.66
CA SER A 84 -17.05 6.28 -8.75
C SER A 84 -16.07 5.10 -8.94
N TRP A 85 -14.88 5.34 -9.51
CA TRP A 85 -13.84 4.34 -9.64
C TRP A 85 -13.38 3.85 -8.28
N HIS A 86 -13.10 4.77 -7.36
CA HIS A 86 -12.59 4.45 -6.03
C HIS A 86 -13.57 3.56 -5.25
N ILE A 87 -14.86 3.94 -5.23
CA ILE A 87 -15.92 3.18 -4.55
C ILE A 87 -16.00 1.75 -5.09
N LYS A 88 -15.98 1.60 -6.42
CA LYS A 88 -16.04 0.28 -7.08
C LYS A 88 -14.81 -0.58 -6.78
N GLN A 89 -13.62 0.01 -6.79
CA GLN A 89 -12.37 -0.70 -6.51
C GLN A 89 -12.27 -1.15 -5.05
N LEU A 90 -12.71 -0.31 -4.10
CA LEU A 90 -12.74 -0.66 -2.69
C LEU A 90 -13.72 -1.81 -2.43
N TYR A 91 -14.93 -1.74 -2.98
CA TYR A 91 -15.91 -2.83 -2.92
C TYR A 91 -15.35 -4.14 -3.49
N LEU A 92 -14.66 -4.08 -4.64
CA LEU A 92 -14.06 -5.25 -5.27
C LEU A 92 -12.91 -5.83 -4.44
N GLN A 93 -12.05 -4.98 -3.88
CA GLN A 93 -10.91 -5.38 -3.05
C GLN A 93 -11.37 -6.21 -1.86
N HIS A 94 -12.39 -5.75 -1.12
CA HIS A 94 -12.96 -6.48 0.03
C HIS A 94 -13.43 -7.87 -0.36
N ARG A 95 -14.23 -7.99 -1.43
CA ARG A 95 -14.73 -9.29 -1.92
C ARG A 95 -13.62 -10.23 -2.34
N VAL A 96 -12.57 -9.72 -3.00
CA VAL A 96 -11.42 -10.52 -3.41
C VAL A 96 -10.64 -11.00 -2.19
N LEU A 97 -10.36 -10.13 -1.22
CA LEU A 97 -9.64 -10.49 0.00
C LEU A 97 -10.39 -11.53 0.82
N ASP A 98 -11.71 -11.39 0.97
CA ASP A 98 -12.54 -12.35 1.70
C ASP A 98 -12.53 -13.73 1.03
N GLN A 99 -12.67 -13.79 -0.30
CA GLN A 99 -12.60 -15.03 -1.05
C GLN A 99 -11.20 -15.66 -0.98
N MET A 100 -10.14 -14.86 -1.08
CA MET A 100 -8.79 -15.37 -0.94
C MET A 100 -8.56 -15.99 0.44
N ARG A 101 -9.00 -15.30 1.50
CA ARG A 101 -8.88 -15.77 2.89
C ARG A 101 -9.71 -17.03 3.14
N SER A 102 -10.89 -17.15 2.56
CA SER A 102 -11.74 -18.35 2.71
C SER A 102 -11.11 -19.60 2.10
N PHE A 103 -10.28 -19.45 1.06
CA PHE A 103 -9.49 -20.53 0.47
C PHE A 103 -8.12 -20.76 1.16
N GLY A 104 -7.83 -20.07 2.26
CA GLY A 104 -6.53 -20.16 2.94
C GLY A 104 -5.37 -19.52 2.17
N MET A 105 -5.65 -18.65 1.20
CA MET A 105 -4.61 -17.92 0.46
C MET A 105 -4.08 -16.75 1.30
N THR A 106 -2.81 -16.41 1.12
CA THR A 106 -2.19 -15.22 1.71
C THR A 106 -2.10 -14.10 0.67
N PRO A 107 -2.97 -13.07 0.74
CA PRO A 107 -2.91 -11.95 -0.20
C PRO A 107 -1.68 -11.08 0.03
N VAL A 108 -1.06 -10.62 -1.05
CA VAL A 108 0.00 -9.60 -1.00
C VAL A 108 -0.64 -8.23 -1.23
N LEU A 109 -0.43 -7.35 -0.25
CA LEU A 109 -0.93 -5.98 -0.24
C LEU A 109 0.19 -4.99 -0.64
N PRO A 110 -0.17 -3.83 -1.21
CA PRO A 110 0.82 -2.81 -1.58
C PRO A 110 1.45 -2.17 -0.34
N ALA A 111 2.62 -1.56 -0.53
CA ALA A 111 3.30 -0.74 0.45
C ALA A 111 3.91 0.48 -0.25
N PHE A 112 4.22 1.52 0.52
CA PHE A 112 4.88 2.71 0.01
C PHE A 112 6.32 2.40 -0.41
N ALA A 113 6.69 2.80 -1.64
CA ALA A 113 7.99 2.51 -2.24
C ALA A 113 8.84 3.77 -2.48
N GLY A 114 8.43 4.94 -1.96
CA GLY A 114 9.18 6.19 -2.09
C GLY A 114 8.70 7.13 -3.21
N HIS A 115 7.89 6.66 -4.16
CA HIS A 115 7.35 7.52 -5.22
C HIS A 115 6.30 8.48 -4.68
N VAL A 116 6.48 9.78 -4.96
CA VAL A 116 5.63 10.86 -4.43
C VAL A 116 5.21 11.84 -5.53
N PRO A 117 4.04 12.49 -5.40
CA PRO A 117 3.66 13.62 -6.24
C PRO A 117 4.63 14.79 -6.05
N GLU A 118 4.83 15.59 -7.11
CA GLU A 118 5.63 16.82 -7.04
C GLU A 118 5.10 17.79 -5.96
N ALA A 119 3.78 17.83 -5.76
CA ALA A 119 3.10 18.62 -4.73
C ALA A 119 3.58 18.33 -3.30
N VAL A 120 4.23 17.19 -3.03
CA VAL A 120 4.88 16.92 -1.74
C VAL A 120 5.99 17.94 -1.46
N THR A 121 6.71 18.41 -2.48
CA THR A 121 7.77 19.43 -2.31
C THR A 121 7.20 20.81 -1.96
N ARG A 122 5.95 21.12 -2.34
CA ARG A 122 5.26 22.33 -1.91
C ARG A 122 4.95 22.32 -0.41
N VAL A 123 4.51 21.17 0.10
CA VAL A 123 4.14 20.99 1.51
C VAL A 123 5.38 20.81 2.38
N PHE A 124 6.38 20.08 1.88
CA PHE A 124 7.65 19.82 2.55
C PHE A 124 8.81 20.36 1.69
N PRO A 125 9.12 21.67 1.76
CA PRO A 125 10.10 22.31 0.86
C PRO A 125 11.55 21.85 1.08
N GLN A 126 11.86 21.22 2.21
CA GLN A 126 13.20 20.70 2.53
C GLN A 126 13.34 19.20 2.23
N VAL A 127 12.34 18.59 1.60
CA VAL A 127 12.34 17.15 1.31
C VAL A 127 13.43 16.80 0.29
N ASN A 128 14.18 15.76 0.57
CA ASN A 128 15.19 15.24 -0.33
C ASN A 128 14.55 14.29 -1.34
N VAL A 129 14.30 14.78 -2.55
CA VAL A 129 13.72 14.01 -3.64
C VAL A 129 14.64 14.00 -4.85
N THR A 130 14.75 12.85 -5.49
CA THR A 130 15.43 12.69 -6.78
C THR A 130 14.39 12.59 -7.88
N LYS A 131 14.51 13.42 -8.92
CA LYS A 131 13.68 13.31 -10.12
C LYS A 131 14.21 12.18 -11.00
N MET A 132 13.37 11.18 -11.25
CA MET A 132 13.73 10.04 -12.07
C MET A 132 13.85 10.42 -13.56
N GLY A 133 14.51 9.57 -14.34
CA GLY A 133 14.57 9.73 -15.80
C GLY A 133 13.24 9.44 -16.49
N SER A 134 13.15 9.80 -17.78
CA SER A 134 12.02 9.44 -18.64
C SER A 134 11.92 7.92 -18.78
N TRP A 135 10.70 7.40 -18.69
CA TRP A 135 10.38 5.99 -18.93
C TRP A 135 9.47 5.85 -20.16
N GLY A 136 9.77 4.88 -21.04
CA GLY A 136 8.89 4.55 -22.17
C GLY A 136 8.72 5.68 -23.20
N HIS A 137 9.71 6.56 -23.35
CA HIS A 137 9.65 7.76 -24.21
C HIS A 137 8.57 8.78 -23.84
N PHE A 138 7.97 8.68 -22.64
CA PHE A 138 7.09 9.71 -22.12
C PHE A 138 7.90 10.94 -21.67
N ASN A 139 7.37 12.13 -21.92
CA ASN A 139 7.96 13.35 -21.37
C ASN A 139 7.78 13.40 -19.84
N CYS A 140 8.45 14.36 -19.19
CA CYS A 140 8.34 14.52 -17.74
C CYS A 140 7.00 15.11 -17.26
N SER A 141 6.05 15.39 -18.16
CA SER A 141 4.68 15.71 -17.76
C SER A 141 3.88 14.46 -17.38
N TYR A 142 4.31 13.28 -17.85
CA TYR A 142 3.65 12.01 -17.61
C TYR A 142 4.56 10.93 -16.98
N SER A 143 5.84 11.25 -16.78
CA SER A 143 6.89 10.36 -16.27
C SER A 143 7.92 11.21 -15.51
N CYS A 144 9.12 10.68 -15.24
CA CYS A 144 10.12 11.37 -14.40
C CYS A 144 9.60 11.60 -12.97
N SER A 145 9.00 10.56 -12.37
CA SER A 145 8.48 10.58 -11.00
C SER A 145 9.51 11.11 -10.02
N PHE A 146 9.04 11.79 -8.96
CA PHE A 146 9.86 12.11 -7.82
C PHE A 146 9.99 10.88 -6.92
N LEU A 147 11.22 10.53 -6.57
CA LEU A 147 11.56 9.47 -5.64
C LEU A 147 12.12 10.10 -4.36
N LEU A 148 11.45 9.86 -3.25
CA LEU A 148 11.88 10.29 -1.93
C LEU A 148 13.12 9.52 -1.49
N ALA A 149 14.14 10.22 -1.01
CA ALA A 149 15.35 9.59 -0.49
C ALA A 149 14.99 8.70 0.72
N PRO A 150 15.56 7.48 0.82
CA PRO A 150 15.20 6.55 1.89
C PRO A 150 15.65 7.05 3.29
N GLU A 151 16.66 7.91 3.36
CA GLU A 151 17.11 8.54 4.60
C GLU A 151 16.31 9.80 4.99
N ASP A 152 15.40 10.27 4.12
CA ASP A 152 14.60 11.45 4.41
C ASP A 152 13.63 11.17 5.57
N PRO A 153 13.54 12.05 6.60
CA PRO A 153 12.63 11.86 7.73
C PRO A 153 11.15 11.72 7.35
N ILE A 154 10.74 12.23 6.19
CA ILE A 154 9.37 12.14 5.68
C ILE A 154 9.06 10.73 5.14
N PHE A 155 10.07 9.96 4.71
CA PHE A 155 9.89 8.61 4.16
C PHE A 155 9.15 7.66 5.12
N PRO A 156 9.59 7.46 6.38
CA PRO A 156 8.88 6.60 7.31
C PRO A 156 7.51 7.16 7.71
N ILE A 157 7.30 8.48 7.66
CA ILE A 157 6.02 9.11 7.99
C ILE A 157 4.97 8.73 6.94
N ILE A 158 5.26 8.97 5.66
CA ILE A 158 4.35 8.63 4.56
C ILE A 158 4.11 7.12 4.53
N GLY A 159 5.17 6.32 4.62
CA GLY A 159 5.06 4.86 4.60
C GLY A 159 4.22 4.30 5.73
N SER A 160 4.37 4.83 6.95
CA SER A 160 3.60 4.39 8.12
C SER A 160 2.14 4.81 8.03
N LEU A 161 1.85 6.02 7.55
CA LEU A 161 0.48 6.48 7.34
C LEU A 161 -0.22 5.64 6.27
N PHE A 162 0.48 5.35 5.17
CA PHE A 162 -0.05 4.50 4.10
C PHE A 162 -0.41 3.10 4.60
N LEU A 163 0.51 2.44 5.32
CA LEU A 163 0.24 1.12 5.90
C LEU A 163 -0.88 1.16 6.94
N ARG A 164 -0.96 2.23 7.75
CA ARG A 164 -2.02 2.39 8.74
C ARG A 164 -3.40 2.50 8.08
N GLU A 165 -3.54 3.33 7.06
CA GLU A 165 -4.81 3.47 6.33
C GLU A 165 -5.17 2.16 5.63
N LEU A 166 -4.20 1.46 5.03
CA LEU A 166 -4.41 0.17 4.37
C LEU A 166 -4.84 -0.96 5.32
N ILE A 167 -4.36 -0.97 6.56
CA ILE A 167 -4.70 -1.99 7.56
C ILE A 167 -6.03 -1.68 8.26
N LYS A 168 -6.35 -0.39 8.38
CA LYS A 168 -7.59 0.08 9.03
C LYS A 168 -8.82 -0.23 8.19
N GLU A 169 -8.68 -0.17 6.87
CA GLU A 169 -9.70 -0.55 5.88
C GLU A 169 -9.91 -2.07 5.86
#